data_AF-A0A6N7PLH5-F1
#
_entry.id   AF-A0A6N7PLH5-F1
#
_cell.length_a   1.000
_cell.length_b   1.000
_cell.length_c   1.000
_cell.angle_alpha   90.00
_cell.angle_beta   90.00
_cell.angle_gamma   90.00
#
_symmetry.space_group_name_H-M   'P 1'
#
loop_
_entity.id
_entity.type
_entity.pdbx_description
1 polymer ?
#
loop_
_entity_poly.entity_id
_entity_poly.type
_entity_poly.pdbx_seq_one_letter_code
_entity_poly.pdbx_strand_id
1 'polypeptide(L)'
;MNTRGAPKRSFAGGAPLVLFVLAGLVGLAAGCARDVTEDDCKAVGAHLHELWTAEAKFPEAASPSAEKAVAVVKSEGQKLEESFLADCKRDLVGKPRASGEFSCLRHAKTLADVRTCATIPAH
;
A
#
# COMPACT_ATOMS: atom_id res chain seq x y z
N MET A 1 -43.25 -51.11 33.92
CA MET A 1 -43.22 -52.05 32.78
C MET A 1 -43.67 -51.32 31.52
N ASN A 2 -42.85 -51.48 30.47
CA ASN A 2 -42.81 -50.94 29.11
C ASN A 2 -44.13 -50.71 28.33
N THR A 3 -44.22 -49.64 27.50
CA THR A 3 -44.03 -49.69 26.02
C THR A 3 -44.50 -48.41 25.28
N ARG A 4 -43.87 -48.21 24.09
CA ARG A 4 -44.22 -47.36 22.91
C ARG A 4 -43.60 -45.96 22.92
N GLY A 5 -42.87 -45.49 21.91
CA GLY A 5 -42.61 -46.03 20.58
C GLY A 5 -42.49 -44.88 19.57
N ALA A 6 -41.24 -44.58 19.18
CA ALA A 6 -40.81 -44.15 17.84
C ALA A 6 -41.07 -42.68 17.38
N PRO A 7 -40.46 -42.21 16.26
CA PRO A 7 -39.41 -41.17 16.29
C PRO A 7 -39.68 -39.99 15.31
N LYS A 8 -39.01 -38.85 15.47
CA LYS A 8 -38.77 -37.94 14.32
C LYS A 8 -37.33 -37.45 14.29
N ARG A 9 -36.84 -37.56 13.06
CA ARG A 9 -35.46 -37.48 12.58
C ARG A 9 -34.94 -36.05 12.50
N SER A 10 -33.61 -35.99 12.60
CA SER A 10 -32.69 -35.14 11.83
C SER A 10 -32.74 -33.63 12.01
N PHE A 11 -31.71 -33.12 12.71
CA PHE A 11 -30.68 -32.19 12.20
C PHE A 11 -29.46 -32.43 13.11
N ALA A 12 -28.52 -33.32 12.78
CA ALA A 12 -27.38 -33.10 11.88
C ALA A 12 -26.57 -31.83 12.22
N GLY A 13 -25.41 -32.05 12.85
CA GLY A 13 -24.25 -31.15 12.91
C GLY A 13 -24.42 -29.96 13.86
N GLY A 14 -23.76 -29.86 14.99
CA GLY A 14 -22.30 -29.94 15.13
C GLY A 14 -21.82 -28.57 15.63
N ALA A 15 -21.60 -28.45 16.93
CA ALA A 15 -20.89 -27.33 17.57
C ALA A 15 -19.47 -27.17 16.97
N PRO A 16 -18.74 -26.03 17.11
CA PRO A 16 -18.82 -25.09 18.23
C PRO A 16 -18.68 -23.58 17.90
N LEU A 17 -19.02 -22.81 18.94
CA LEU A 17 -18.72 -21.40 19.18
C LEU A 17 -17.24 -21.05 18.94
N VAL A 18 -16.85 -20.66 17.73
CA VAL A 18 -15.61 -19.91 17.47
C VAL A 18 -15.88 -18.90 16.35
N LEU A 19 -16.83 -17.99 16.58
CA LEU A 19 -17.00 -16.82 15.73
C LEU A 19 -15.90 -15.84 16.12
N PHE A 20 -14.82 -15.96 15.36
CA PHE A 20 -13.62 -15.14 15.41
C PHE A 20 -13.95 -13.67 15.69
N VAL A 21 -13.38 -13.20 16.80
CA VAL A 21 -13.09 -11.82 17.12
C VAL A 21 -12.21 -11.26 15.98
N LEU A 22 -12.83 -10.93 14.85
CA LEU A 22 -12.29 -10.02 13.83
C LEU A 22 -12.72 -8.59 14.18
N ALA A 23 -12.63 -8.24 15.47
CA ALA A 23 -12.43 -6.87 15.91
C ALA A 23 -10.97 -6.48 15.61
N GLY A 24 -10.60 -6.56 14.33
CA GLY A 24 -9.32 -6.09 13.86
C GLY A 24 -9.37 -4.58 13.82
N LEU A 25 -9.04 -3.95 14.94
CA LEU A 25 -8.16 -2.77 15.01
C LEU A 25 -8.21 -1.85 13.78
N VAL A 26 -9.39 -1.32 13.46
CA VAL A 26 -9.47 -0.02 12.77
C VAL A 26 -9.17 1.00 13.86
N GLY A 27 -7.89 1.06 14.24
CA GLY A 27 -7.35 2.17 14.97
C GLY A 27 -7.65 3.40 14.14
N LEU A 28 -8.58 4.21 14.63
CA LEU A 28 -8.67 5.61 14.27
C LEU A 28 -7.32 6.22 14.62
N ALA A 29 -6.37 6.14 13.68
CA ALA A 29 -5.35 7.15 13.58
C ALA A 29 -6.11 8.42 13.18
N ALA A 30 -6.67 9.11 14.17
CA ALA A 30 -6.84 10.55 14.13
C ALA A 30 -5.43 11.14 14.03
N GLY A 31 -4.78 10.93 12.89
CA GLY A 31 -3.58 11.63 12.52
C GLY A 31 -4.04 13.04 12.25
N CYS A 32 -3.75 13.95 13.18
CA CYS A 32 -3.93 15.38 12.95
C CYS A 32 -3.47 15.69 11.53
N ALA A 33 -4.39 16.13 10.68
CA ALA A 33 -4.05 16.54 9.32
C ALA A 33 -3.02 17.64 9.45
N ARG A 34 -1.80 17.33 9.03
CA ARG A 34 -0.70 18.29 8.94
C ARG A 34 -0.55 18.70 7.48
N ASP A 35 -0.08 19.90 7.27
CA ASP A 35 0.22 20.37 5.94
C ASP A 35 1.40 19.60 5.35
N VAL A 36 1.31 19.31 4.05
CA VAL A 36 2.42 18.73 3.30
C VAL A 36 3.54 19.75 3.20
N THR A 37 4.74 19.34 3.58
CA THR A 37 5.95 20.14 3.45
C THR A 37 6.75 19.74 2.22
N GLU A 38 7.68 20.59 1.78
CA GLU A 38 8.60 20.21 0.70
C GLU A 38 9.45 18.99 1.07
N ASP A 39 9.79 18.81 2.34
CA ASP A 39 10.56 17.66 2.80
C ASP A 39 9.74 16.36 2.75
N ASP A 40 8.42 16.43 2.91
CA ASP A 40 7.56 15.27 2.68
C ASP A 40 7.58 14.83 1.21
N CYS A 41 7.50 15.81 0.29
CA CYS A 41 7.61 15.53 -1.14
C CYS A 41 8.96 14.89 -1.48
N LYS A 42 10.07 15.43 -0.94
CA LYS A 42 11.41 14.85 -1.12
C LYS A 42 11.50 13.43 -0.60
N ALA A 43 11.01 13.19 0.62
CA ALA A 43 11.06 11.87 1.25
C ALA A 43 10.27 10.83 0.45
N VAL A 44 9.05 11.17 -0.01
CA VAL A 44 8.24 10.25 -0.82
C VAL A 44 8.83 10.05 -2.21
N GLY A 45 9.32 11.11 -2.87
CA GLY A 45 9.96 11.01 -4.18
C GLY A 45 11.17 10.09 -4.18
N ALA A 46 12.07 10.26 -3.20
CA ALA A 46 13.23 9.39 -3.03
C ALA A 46 12.82 7.93 -2.75
N HIS A 47 11.82 7.73 -1.89
CA HIS A 47 11.29 6.39 -1.60
C HIS A 47 10.68 5.71 -2.84
N LEU A 48 9.95 6.45 -3.68
CA LEU A 48 9.39 5.93 -4.94
C LEU A 48 10.50 5.52 -5.91
N HIS A 49 11.59 6.28 -5.98
CA HIS A 49 12.76 5.91 -6.79
C HIS A 49 13.44 4.65 -6.25
N GLU A 50 13.60 4.53 -4.93
CA GLU A 50 14.12 3.31 -4.31
C GLU A 50 13.23 2.09 -4.63
N LEU A 51 11.91 2.20 -4.48
CA LEU A 51 10.96 1.16 -4.87
C LEU A 51 11.04 0.79 -6.35
N TRP A 52 11.15 1.79 -7.22
CA TRP A 52 11.36 1.57 -8.65
C TRP A 52 12.63 0.74 -8.89
N THR A 53 13.76 1.12 -8.28
CA THR A 53 15.01 0.37 -8.43
C THR A 53 14.96 -1.02 -7.79
N ALA A 54 14.19 -1.22 -6.73
CA ALA A 54 14.06 -2.51 -6.08
C ALA A 54 13.21 -3.50 -6.90
N GLU A 55 12.15 -3.01 -7.56
CA GLU A 55 11.24 -3.84 -8.35
C GLU A 55 11.56 -3.91 -9.84
N ALA A 56 12.35 -2.97 -10.36
CA ALA A 56 12.72 -2.98 -11.75
C ALA A 56 13.51 -4.25 -12.10
N LYS A 57 13.06 -4.94 -13.15
CA LYS A 57 13.76 -6.08 -13.70
C LYS A 57 14.93 -5.60 -14.55
N PHE A 58 16.11 -5.52 -13.96
CA PHE A 58 17.33 -5.22 -14.69
C PHE A 58 17.80 -6.46 -15.47
N PRO A 59 18.27 -6.29 -16.72
CA PRO A 59 18.87 -7.38 -17.46
C PRO A 59 20.17 -7.84 -16.78
N GLU A 60 20.28 -9.14 -16.53
CA GLU A 60 21.41 -9.76 -15.80
C GLU A 60 22.63 -10.04 -16.71
N ALA A 61 22.43 -10.14 -18.02
CA ALA A 61 23.48 -10.47 -18.98
C ALA A 61 24.26 -9.21 -19.41
N ALA A 62 25.57 -9.19 -19.15
CA ALA A 62 26.45 -8.10 -19.60
C ALA A 62 26.57 -8.09 -21.13
N SER A 63 25.83 -7.17 -21.76
CA SER A 63 25.93 -6.86 -23.19
C SER A 63 25.74 -5.35 -23.37
N PRO A 64 26.27 -4.74 -24.45
CA PRO A 64 26.06 -3.31 -24.73
C PRO A 64 24.58 -2.91 -24.81
N SER A 65 23.71 -3.85 -25.21
CA SER A 65 22.25 -3.66 -25.22
C SER A 65 21.66 -3.69 -23.80
N ALA A 66 22.15 -4.58 -22.95
CA ALA A 66 21.74 -4.64 -21.54
C ALA A 66 22.19 -3.41 -20.75
N GLU A 67 23.40 -2.88 -21.00
CA GLU A 67 23.87 -1.64 -20.37
C GLU A 67 22.97 -0.45 -20.72
N LYS A 68 22.56 -0.34 -21.99
CA LYS A 68 21.59 0.68 -22.44
C LYS A 68 20.22 0.47 -21.79
N ALA A 69 19.75 -0.77 -21.69
CA ALA A 69 18.48 -1.06 -21.04
C ALA A 69 18.49 -0.72 -19.53
N VAL A 70 19.58 -1.04 -18.82
CA VAL A 70 19.78 -0.61 -17.42
C VAL A 70 19.77 0.91 -17.31
N ALA A 71 20.44 1.63 -18.22
CA ALA A 71 20.46 3.09 -18.22
C ALA A 71 19.07 3.70 -18.44
N VAL A 72 18.27 3.13 -19.36
CA VAL A 72 16.88 3.58 -19.59
C VAL A 72 16.03 3.33 -18.34
N VAL A 73 16.09 2.14 -17.76
CA VAL A 73 15.32 1.81 -16.55
C VAL A 73 15.67 2.74 -15.39
N LYS A 74 16.95 3.06 -15.19
CA LYS A 74 17.37 4.05 -14.18
C LYS A 74 16.87 5.46 -14.49
N SER A 75 16.93 5.88 -15.76
CA SER A 75 16.43 7.19 -16.19
C SER A 75 14.92 7.34 -15.94
N GLU A 76 14.13 6.28 -16.15
CA GLU A 76 12.69 6.32 -15.85
C GLU A 76 12.41 6.42 -14.35
N GLY A 77 13.23 5.80 -13.50
CA GLY A 77 13.16 5.96 -12.04
C GLY A 77 13.44 7.40 -11.60
N GLN A 78 14.44 8.04 -12.22
CA GLN A 78 14.75 9.46 -11.97
C GLN A 78 13.62 10.39 -12.44
N LYS A 79 13.05 10.15 -13.63
CA LYS A 79 11.91 10.92 -14.13
C LYS A 79 10.68 10.77 -13.23
N LEU A 80 10.46 9.57 -12.68
CA LEU A 80 9.38 9.32 -11.73
C LEU A 80 9.53 10.20 -10.48
N GLU A 81 10.73 10.23 -9.90
CA GLU A 81 11.06 11.09 -8.76
C GLU A 81 10.85 12.56 -9.09
N GLU A 82 11.44 13.04 -10.19
CA GLU A 82 11.37 14.45 -10.61
C GLU A 82 9.94 14.89 -10.90
N SER A 83 9.16 14.07 -11.62
CA SER A 83 7.75 14.34 -11.91
C SER A 83 6.94 14.40 -10.62
N PHE A 84 7.11 13.42 -9.74
CA PHE A 84 6.42 13.41 -8.45
C PHE A 84 6.77 14.66 -7.62
N LEU A 85 8.05 15.04 -7.55
CA LEU A 85 8.46 16.24 -6.82
C LEU A 85 7.86 17.51 -7.39
N ALA A 86 7.83 17.64 -8.72
CA ALA A 86 7.23 18.80 -9.38
C ALA A 86 5.73 18.90 -9.08
N ASP A 87 5.00 17.79 -9.21
CA ASP A 87 3.56 17.74 -8.97
C ASP A 87 3.23 17.92 -7.48
N CYS A 88 3.97 17.27 -6.58
CA CYS A 88 3.77 17.38 -5.14
C CYS A 88 4.00 18.81 -4.63
N LYS A 89 5.05 19.48 -5.12
CA LYS A 89 5.33 20.88 -4.76
C LYS A 89 4.26 21.84 -5.27
N ARG A 90 3.76 21.61 -6.49
CA ARG A 90 2.75 22.46 -7.12
C ARG A 90 1.38 22.31 -6.45
N ASP A 91 0.97 21.07 -6.18
CA ASP A 91 -0.43 20.77 -5.88
C ASP A 91 -0.69 20.44 -4.40
N LEU A 92 0.32 19.92 -3.68
CA LEU A 92 0.14 19.33 -2.36
C LEU A 92 0.78 20.15 -1.23
N VAL A 93 1.91 20.82 -1.47
CA VAL A 93 2.56 21.64 -0.42
C VAL A 93 1.61 22.71 0.12
N GLY A 94 1.51 22.80 1.44
CA GLY A 94 0.58 23.70 2.13
C GLY A 94 -0.89 23.26 2.10
N LYS A 95 -1.18 22.03 1.63
CA LYS A 95 -2.50 21.41 1.77
C LYS A 95 -2.52 20.46 2.98
N PRO A 96 -3.67 20.34 3.68
CA PRO A 96 -3.85 19.39 4.78
C PRO A 96 -4.06 17.98 4.21
N ARG A 97 -2.99 17.38 3.67
CA ARG A 97 -2.98 16.05 3.03
C ARG A 97 -1.80 15.18 3.46
N ALA A 98 -0.90 15.67 4.31
CA ALA A 98 0.26 14.89 4.72
C ALA A 98 -0.07 13.77 5.73
N SER A 99 -1.32 13.64 6.15
CA SER A 99 -1.78 12.49 6.94
C SER A 99 -2.40 11.40 6.06
N GLY A 100 -2.37 10.16 6.52
CA GLY A 100 -2.93 8.99 5.81
C GLY A 100 -2.12 8.60 4.56
N GLU A 101 -2.33 9.31 3.45
CA GLU A 101 -1.77 9.01 2.12
C GLU A 101 -0.24 9.09 2.10
N PHE A 102 0.35 10.19 2.53
CA PHE A 102 1.82 10.35 2.59
C PHE A 102 2.47 9.36 3.55
N SER A 103 1.81 9.05 4.66
CA SER A 103 2.29 8.02 5.59
C SER A 103 2.28 6.65 4.92
N CYS A 104 1.20 6.30 4.21
CA CYS A 104 1.13 5.07 3.45
C CYS A 104 2.23 4.99 2.38
N LEU A 105 2.40 6.05 1.59
CA LEU A 105 3.42 6.11 0.54
C LEU A 105 4.83 5.92 1.10
N ARG A 106 5.13 6.50 2.27
CA ARG A 106 6.43 6.33 2.95
C ARG A 106 6.69 4.91 3.49
N HIS A 107 5.65 4.12 3.72
CA HIS A 107 5.78 2.75 4.25
C HIS A 107 5.46 1.68 3.19
N ALA A 108 5.07 2.10 1.98
CA ALA A 108 4.83 1.22 0.86
C ALA A 108 6.09 0.40 0.58
N LYS A 109 5.95 -0.91 0.43
CA LYS A 109 7.07 -1.81 0.13
C LYS A 109 7.09 -2.20 -1.33
N THR A 110 5.97 -2.00 -2.02
CA THR A 110 5.82 -2.31 -3.43
C THR A 110 5.13 -1.20 -4.22
N LEU A 111 5.34 -1.18 -5.54
CA LEU A 111 4.61 -0.33 -6.48
C LEU A 111 3.09 -0.64 -6.47
N ALA A 112 2.71 -1.86 -6.10
CA ALA A 112 1.31 -2.22 -5.88
C ALA A 112 0.74 -1.56 -4.61
N ASP A 113 1.53 -1.47 -3.53
CA ASP A 113 1.13 -0.76 -2.31
C ASP A 113 0.95 0.73 -2.58
N VAL A 114 1.84 1.34 -3.39
CA VAL A 114 1.72 2.74 -3.81
C VAL A 114 0.37 3.04 -4.45
N ARG A 115 -0.11 2.15 -5.34
CA ARG A 115 -1.44 2.28 -5.95
C ARG A 115 -2.57 2.20 -4.92
N THR A 116 -2.40 1.36 -3.91
CA THR A 116 -3.37 1.22 -2.82
C THR A 116 -3.40 2.47 -1.94
N CYS A 117 -2.24 3.10 -1.69
CA CYS A 117 -2.16 4.35 -0.92
C CYS A 117 -2.94 5.50 -1.57
N ALA A 118 -2.97 5.57 -2.90
CA ALA A 118 -3.74 6.58 -3.64
C ALA A 118 -5.27 6.44 -3.50
N THR A 119 -5.74 5.33 -2.95
CA THR A 119 -7.18 5.09 -2.69
C THR A 119 -7.61 5.47 -1.27
N ILE A 120 -6.67 5.90 -0.42
CA ILE A 120 -6.98 6.36 0.93
C ILE A 120 -7.75 7.67 0.83
N PRO A 121 -8.98 7.76 1.38
CA PRO A 121 -9.74 9.00 1.31
C PRO A 121 -9.03 10.11 2.09
N ALA A 122 -8.94 11.30 1.48
CA ALA A 122 -8.50 12.49 2.18
C ALA A 122 -9.49 12.78 3.32
N HIS A 123 -8.99 12.84 4.55
CA HIS A 123 -9.78 13.13 5.75
C HIS A 123 -9.85 14.63 6.01
#